data_AF-A0A9P1MBU3-F1
#
_entry.id   AF-A0A9P1MBU3-F1
#
_cell.length_a   1.000
_cell.length_b   1.000
_cell.length_c   1.000
_cell.angle_alpha   90.00
_cell.angle_beta   90.00
_cell.angle_gamma   90.00
#
_symmetry.space_group_name_H-M   'P 1'
#
loop_
_entity.id
_entity.type
_entity.pdbx_description
1 polymer ?
#
loop_
_entity_poly.entity_id
_entity_poly.type
_entity_poly.pdbx_seq_one_letter_code
_entity_poly.pdbx_strand_id
1 'polypeptide(L)'
;MADASSVRQRKPAPADNSTSTVTKTQRKAKDEDEPSILIDALRVLTFLLLASCGLSYLISGGDNPLELTLEQLAAFDGTDESRPIYLAINGTIYDVTVGRRIYGPGGSYHWFAGCDASRGYVTGCFADDRTADMRGAEEMFLPIEDPEINALYTREELRDLAARSSRRPGPRSTTPSSTGSTSSPRATSTPRRHRQARKGWLKNEPRRQLCEAAQQGRVKRKAPERGGEDGKAQ
;
A
#
# COMPACT_ATOMS: atom_id res chain seq x y z
N MET A 1 -39.48 76.01 49.66
CA MET A 1 -38.28 75.38 49.08
C MET A 1 -38.03 74.08 49.84
N ALA A 2 -37.84 73.00 49.09
CA ALA A 2 -37.31 71.63 49.35
C ALA A 2 -36.70 71.31 50.74
N ASP A 3 -36.60 70.08 51.29
CA ASP A 3 -36.70 68.71 50.74
C ASP A 3 -36.71 67.65 51.87
N ALA A 4 -37.16 66.44 51.50
CA ALA A 4 -36.84 65.05 51.89
C ALA A 4 -36.27 64.57 53.27
N SER A 5 -36.91 63.45 53.71
CA SER A 5 -36.34 62.10 53.97
C SER A 5 -35.68 61.70 55.31
N SER A 6 -36.32 60.68 55.91
CA SER A 6 -35.90 59.48 56.68
C SER A 6 -34.54 59.42 57.39
N VAL A 7 -34.54 58.93 58.65
CA VAL A 7 -33.47 58.13 59.30
C VAL A 7 -33.96 57.51 60.63
N ARG A 8 -33.76 56.18 60.79
CA ARG A 8 -33.37 55.34 61.98
C ARG A 8 -34.11 55.50 63.34
N GLN A 9 -34.28 54.53 64.25
CA GLN A 9 -33.70 53.20 64.55
C GLN A 9 -34.55 52.55 65.68
N ARG A 10 -34.52 51.22 65.84
CA ARG A 10 -35.12 50.50 67.00
C ARG A 10 -34.07 50.19 68.08
N LYS A 11 -34.53 50.17 69.34
CA LYS A 11 -33.81 50.03 70.62
C LYS A 11 -33.77 48.56 71.12
N PRO A 12 -32.77 48.13 71.92
CA PRO A 12 -32.47 46.71 72.22
C PRO A 12 -32.79 46.27 73.67
N ALA A 13 -32.73 44.96 73.95
CA ALA A 13 -32.19 44.26 75.15
C ALA A 13 -32.60 42.74 75.14
N PRO A 14 -32.14 41.87 76.06
CA PRO A 14 -30.81 41.24 76.11
C PRO A 14 -30.87 39.68 76.15
N ALA A 15 -29.69 39.07 76.32
CA ALA A 15 -29.35 37.65 76.35
C ALA A 15 -30.09 36.77 77.38
N ASP A 16 -30.17 35.44 77.13
CA ASP A 16 -29.53 34.44 78.01
C ASP A 16 -29.39 33.06 77.32
N ASN A 17 -28.31 32.39 77.70
CA ASN A 17 -27.93 31.00 77.46
C ASN A 17 -28.99 30.03 78.01
N SER A 18 -29.08 28.83 77.41
CA SER A 18 -28.58 27.60 78.04
C SER A 18 -29.20 26.33 77.44
N THR A 19 -28.29 25.42 77.15
CA THR A 19 -28.40 24.01 76.84
C THR A 19 -29.39 23.26 77.75
N SER A 20 -30.29 22.43 77.18
CA SER A 20 -30.44 21.01 77.53
C SER A 20 -31.65 20.35 76.83
N THR A 21 -31.33 19.34 76.02
CA THR A 21 -31.99 18.02 75.90
C THR A 21 -33.44 17.86 76.38
N VAL A 22 -34.34 17.34 75.52
CA VAL A 22 -34.99 16.01 75.65
C VAL A 22 -36.18 15.85 74.67
N THR A 23 -36.16 14.71 73.94
CA THR A 23 -37.24 13.96 73.26
C THR A 23 -38.01 14.50 72.04
N LYS A 24 -37.51 14.06 70.87
CA LYS A 24 -38.17 13.16 69.89
C LYS A 24 -39.60 13.51 69.42
N THR A 25 -39.68 14.11 68.24
CA THR A 25 -40.72 13.79 67.24
C THR A 25 -40.05 13.66 65.87
N GLN A 26 -40.43 12.59 65.19
CA GLN A 26 -39.78 11.96 64.03
C GLN A 26 -39.50 12.91 62.86
N ARG A 27 -38.27 12.87 62.31
CA ARG A 27 -38.03 12.84 60.85
C ARG A 27 -36.82 11.97 60.52
N LYS A 28 -37.13 10.97 59.70
CA LYS A 28 -36.30 9.97 59.01
C LYS A 28 -35.03 10.55 58.36
N ALA A 29 -33.87 10.06 58.75
CA ALA A 29 -32.59 10.05 58.03
C ALA A 29 -31.67 9.16 58.89
N LYS A 30 -30.99 8.13 58.38
CA LYS A 30 -29.95 8.21 57.37
C LYS A 30 -29.49 6.77 57.14
N ASP A 31 -29.80 6.20 55.99
CA ASP A 31 -29.17 4.98 55.48
C ASP A 31 -28.78 5.26 54.02
N GLU A 32 -27.58 4.82 53.63
CA GLU A 32 -27.08 4.62 52.27
C GLU A 32 -26.66 5.87 51.43
N ASP A 33 -25.54 6.52 51.79
CA ASP A 33 -24.81 7.45 50.91
C ASP A 33 -23.59 6.74 50.26
N GLU A 34 -23.78 5.73 49.41
CA GLU A 34 -22.75 5.26 48.44
C GLU A 34 -23.34 4.93 47.04
N PRO A 35 -23.85 5.95 46.29
CA PRO A 35 -24.00 5.80 44.84
C PRO A 35 -23.32 6.90 44.01
N SER A 36 -22.85 8.00 44.60
CA SER A 36 -22.41 9.18 43.83
C SER A 36 -21.01 9.05 43.22
N ILE A 37 -20.03 8.61 44.02
CA ILE A 37 -18.63 8.45 43.57
C ILE A 37 -18.51 7.33 42.53
N LEU A 38 -19.27 6.25 42.72
CA LEU A 38 -19.23 5.09 41.84
C LEU A 38 -19.88 5.37 40.48
N ILE A 39 -20.98 6.12 40.43
CA ILE A 39 -21.61 6.57 39.18
C ILE A 39 -20.69 7.54 38.43
N ASP A 40 -20.05 8.48 39.13
CA ASP A 40 -19.11 9.42 38.49
C ASP A 40 -17.85 8.72 37.98
N ALA A 41 -17.32 7.72 38.69
CA ALA A 41 -16.24 6.87 38.20
C ALA A 41 -16.65 6.09 36.94
N LEU A 42 -17.87 5.56 36.90
CA LEU A 42 -18.40 4.82 35.74
C LEU A 42 -18.60 5.75 34.53
N ARG A 43 -19.02 7.01 34.75
CA ARG A 43 -19.08 8.06 33.73
C ARG A 43 -17.70 8.41 33.19
N VAL A 44 -16.72 8.62 34.06
CA VAL A 44 -15.35 8.93 33.64
C VAL A 44 -14.74 7.76 32.87
N LEU A 45 -14.93 6.53 33.33
CA LEU A 45 -14.40 5.34 32.68
C LEU A 45 -15.03 5.13 31.29
N THR A 46 -16.34 5.30 31.16
CA THR A 46 -17.03 5.20 29.86
C THR A 46 -16.63 6.32 28.91
N PHE A 47 -16.46 7.56 29.40
CA PHE A 47 -15.92 8.66 28.60
C PHE A 47 -14.48 8.39 28.14
N LEU A 48 -13.62 7.90 29.03
CA LEU A 48 -12.24 7.53 28.69
C LEU A 48 -12.19 6.39 27.67
N LEU A 49 -13.07 5.40 27.79
CA LEU A 49 -13.13 4.27 26.88
C LEU A 49 -13.67 4.70 25.50
N LEU A 50 -14.73 5.51 25.45
CA LEU A 50 -15.26 6.07 24.21
C LEU A 50 -14.27 7.04 23.54
N ALA A 51 -13.60 7.89 24.31
CA ALA A 51 -12.56 8.79 23.81
C ALA A 51 -11.33 8.01 23.31
N SER A 52 -10.93 6.95 24.00
CA SER A 52 -9.85 6.05 23.59
C SER A 52 -10.21 5.30 22.31
N CYS A 53 -11.41 4.73 22.21
CA CYS A 53 -11.91 4.08 21.00
C CYS A 53 -12.04 5.06 19.84
N GLY A 54 -12.57 6.28 20.08
CA GLY A 54 -12.69 7.33 19.07
C GLY A 54 -11.33 7.81 18.57
N LEU A 55 -10.38 8.05 19.47
CA LEU A 55 -9.02 8.44 19.12
C LEU A 55 -8.29 7.31 18.36
N SER A 56 -8.47 6.06 18.78
CA SER A 56 -7.94 4.88 18.07
C SER A 56 -8.52 4.75 16.67
N TYR A 57 -9.83 5.00 16.49
CA TYR A 57 -10.49 4.97 15.18
C TYR A 57 -10.04 6.14 14.29
N LEU A 58 -9.77 7.32 14.85
CA LEU A 58 -9.22 8.45 14.11
C LEU A 58 -7.76 8.21 13.70
N ILE A 59 -6.97 7.55 14.56
CA ILE A 59 -5.57 7.21 14.27
C ILE A 59 -5.48 6.02 13.30
N SER A 60 -6.37 5.02 13.40
CA SER A 60 -6.33 3.79 12.57
C SER A 60 -7.19 3.88 11.30
N GLY A 61 -8.18 4.79 11.25
CA GLY A 61 -9.17 4.87 10.17
C GLY A 61 -8.65 5.43 8.85
N GLY A 62 -7.38 5.85 8.79
CA GLY A 62 -6.76 6.45 7.61
C GLY A 62 -6.04 5.47 6.68
N ASP A 63 -5.70 4.27 7.13
CA ASP A 63 -4.77 3.37 6.42
C ASP A 63 -5.48 2.23 5.67
N ASN A 64 -6.68 2.47 5.14
CA ASN A 64 -7.27 1.52 4.21
C ASN A 64 -6.54 1.60 2.86
N PRO A 65 -5.96 0.49 2.36
CA PRO A 65 -5.36 0.46 1.03
C PRO A 65 -6.40 0.90 -0.01
N LEU A 66 -6.07 1.88 -0.86
CA LEU A 66 -6.92 2.16 -2.01
C LEU A 66 -6.80 0.98 -2.98
N GLU A 67 -7.87 0.21 -3.09
CA GLU A 67 -8.01 -0.87 -4.05
C GLU A 67 -8.73 -0.35 -5.30
N LEU A 68 -8.07 -0.38 -6.46
CA LEU A 68 -8.70 -0.02 -7.75
C LEU A 68 -8.74 -1.22 -8.68
N THR A 69 -9.84 -1.41 -9.39
CA THR A 69 -9.91 -2.33 -10.53
C THR A 69 -9.15 -1.75 -11.73
N LEU A 70 -8.84 -2.59 -12.73
CA LEU A 70 -8.23 -2.11 -13.99
C LEU A 70 -9.09 -1.06 -14.70
N GLU A 71 -10.42 -1.22 -14.66
CA GLU A 71 -11.38 -0.28 -15.26
C GLU A 71 -11.39 1.05 -14.51
N GLN A 72 -11.33 1.02 -13.18
CA GLN A 72 -11.22 2.24 -12.37
C GLN A 72 -9.88 2.92 -12.55
N LEU A 73 -8.79 2.15 -12.67
CA LEU A 73 -7.46 2.68 -12.92
C LEU A 73 -7.39 3.44 -14.26
N ALA A 74 -8.09 2.96 -15.29
CA ALA A 74 -8.15 3.61 -16.61
C ALA A 74 -8.67 5.05 -16.58
N ALA A 75 -9.45 5.42 -15.57
CA ALA A 75 -9.93 6.80 -15.40
C ALA A 75 -8.86 7.80 -14.91
N PHE A 76 -7.65 7.32 -14.60
CA PHE A 76 -6.52 8.10 -14.08
C PHE A 76 -5.33 8.13 -15.08
N ASP A 77 -5.63 8.29 -16.36
CA ASP A 77 -4.66 8.37 -17.47
C ASP A 77 -3.99 9.75 -17.62
N GLY A 78 -4.43 10.75 -16.84
CA GLY A 78 -3.91 12.11 -16.89
C GLY A 78 -4.46 12.99 -18.00
N THR A 79 -5.44 12.54 -18.78
CA THR A 79 -6.17 13.40 -19.74
C THR A 79 -6.95 14.51 -19.03
N ASP A 80 -7.51 14.19 -17.86
CA ASP A 80 -8.12 15.15 -16.95
C ASP A 80 -7.05 15.77 -16.03
N GLU A 81 -6.87 17.09 -16.12
CA GLU A 81 -5.93 17.83 -15.27
C GLU A 81 -6.37 17.91 -13.81
N SER A 82 -7.68 17.78 -13.54
CA SER A 82 -8.23 17.82 -12.18
C SER A 82 -8.00 16.53 -11.40
N ARG A 83 -7.59 15.45 -12.07
CA ARG A 83 -7.37 14.13 -11.47
C ARG A 83 -5.89 13.80 -11.28
N PRO A 84 -5.55 12.96 -10.30
CA PRO A 84 -4.21 12.40 -10.21
C PRO A 84 -3.94 11.43 -11.36
N ILE A 85 -2.66 11.15 -11.61
CA ILE A 85 -2.22 10.15 -12.59
C ILE A 85 -1.74 8.92 -11.84
N TYR A 86 -2.35 7.78 -12.15
CA TYR A 86 -2.00 6.50 -11.55
C TYR A 86 -1.47 5.54 -12.60
N LEU A 87 -0.52 4.70 -12.20
CA LEU A 87 -0.10 3.52 -12.96
C LEU A 87 0.08 2.34 -12.00
N ALA A 88 -0.08 1.12 -12.50
CA ALA A 88 0.19 -0.07 -11.70
C ALA A 88 1.45 -0.80 -12.18
N ILE A 89 2.26 -1.28 -11.24
CA ILE A 89 3.38 -2.21 -11.48
C ILE A 89 3.26 -3.34 -10.47
N ASN A 90 3.21 -4.56 -10.99
CA ASN A 90 3.02 -5.80 -10.26
C ASN A 90 1.84 -5.74 -9.26
N GLY A 91 0.74 -5.09 -9.68
CA GLY A 91 -0.45 -4.90 -8.85
C GLY A 91 -0.32 -3.86 -7.74
N THR A 92 0.80 -3.15 -7.62
CA THR A 92 0.92 -1.96 -6.77
C THR A 92 0.66 -0.70 -7.59
N ILE A 93 -0.20 0.19 -7.09
CA ILE A 93 -0.56 1.43 -7.76
C ILE A 93 0.32 2.56 -7.24
N TYR A 94 0.93 3.29 -8.18
CA TYR A 94 1.81 4.41 -7.91
C TYR A 94 1.14 5.71 -8.34
N ASP A 95 1.23 6.72 -7.47
CA ASP A 95 0.88 8.09 -7.81
C ASP A 95 2.06 8.77 -8.52
N VAL A 96 1.87 9.05 -9.80
CA VAL A 96 2.87 9.68 -10.66
C VAL A 96 2.46 11.09 -11.07
N THR A 97 1.52 11.70 -10.34
CA THR A 97 1.01 13.05 -10.63
C THR A 97 2.13 14.11 -10.63
N VAL A 98 3.12 13.99 -9.74
CA VAL A 98 4.32 14.86 -9.72
C VAL A 98 5.10 14.78 -11.04
N GLY A 99 5.02 13.64 -11.73
CA GLY A 99 5.61 13.38 -13.03
C GLY A 99 4.68 13.63 -14.21
N ARG A 100 3.65 14.49 -14.10
CA ARG A 100 2.66 14.73 -15.17
C ARG A 100 3.27 15.11 -16.53
N ARG A 101 4.44 15.76 -16.58
CA ARG A 101 5.17 16.02 -17.84
C ARG A 101 5.69 14.75 -18.55
N ILE A 102 5.89 13.65 -17.80
CA ILE A 102 6.47 12.39 -18.27
C ILE A 102 5.37 11.35 -18.54
N TYR A 103 4.38 11.28 -17.65
CA TYR A 103 3.30 10.29 -17.68
C TYR A 103 1.97 10.84 -18.19
N GLY A 104 1.79 12.15 -18.24
CA GLY A 104 0.58 12.76 -18.81
C GLY A 104 0.60 12.76 -20.34
N PRO A 105 -0.50 13.22 -20.97
CA PRO A 105 -0.61 13.29 -22.43
C PRO A 105 0.59 13.99 -23.09
N GLY A 106 1.16 13.35 -24.11
CA GLY A 106 2.35 13.85 -24.82
C GLY A 106 3.71 13.55 -24.15
N GLY A 107 3.72 12.99 -22.93
CA GLY A 107 4.94 12.53 -22.27
C GLY A 107 5.48 11.20 -22.84
N SER A 108 6.76 10.89 -22.65
CA SER A 108 7.37 9.67 -23.20
C SER A 108 6.85 8.37 -22.55
N TYR A 109 6.29 8.44 -21.35
CA TYR A 109 5.72 7.31 -20.60
C TYR A 109 4.19 7.37 -20.49
N HIS A 110 3.52 8.19 -21.31
CA HIS A 110 2.06 8.36 -21.26
C HIS A 110 1.28 7.05 -21.46
N TRP A 111 1.85 6.09 -22.20
CA TRP A 111 1.26 4.76 -22.42
C TRP A 111 0.96 3.99 -21.13
N PHE A 112 1.65 4.30 -20.03
CA PHE A 112 1.52 3.61 -18.76
C PHE A 112 0.49 4.24 -17.82
N ALA A 113 0.03 5.46 -18.12
CA ALA A 113 -0.97 6.12 -17.32
C ALA A 113 -2.32 5.38 -17.43
N GLY A 114 -2.97 5.17 -16.29
CA GLY A 114 -4.25 4.51 -16.17
C GLY A 114 -4.23 3.00 -16.45
N CYS A 115 -3.07 2.35 -16.58
CA CYS A 115 -3.00 0.90 -16.80
C CYS A 115 -1.99 0.20 -15.90
N ASP A 116 -2.02 -1.13 -15.96
CA ASP A 116 -0.93 -1.93 -15.41
C ASP A 116 0.18 -2.07 -16.45
N ALA A 117 1.32 -1.46 -16.14
CA ALA A 117 2.49 -1.35 -17.01
C ALA A 117 3.50 -2.48 -16.79
N SER A 118 3.20 -3.47 -15.95
CA SER A 118 4.14 -4.53 -15.56
C SER A 118 4.83 -5.19 -16.75
N ARG A 119 4.05 -5.59 -17.75
CA ARG A 119 4.60 -6.29 -18.92
C ARG A 119 5.43 -5.33 -19.79
N GLY A 120 4.92 -4.13 -20.07
CA GLY A 120 5.60 -3.13 -20.89
C GLY A 120 6.94 -2.67 -20.32
N TYR A 121 7.10 -2.62 -18.99
CA TYR A 121 8.40 -2.35 -18.36
C TYR A 121 9.42 -3.48 -18.57
N VAL A 122 8.96 -4.73 -18.69
CA VAL A 122 9.84 -5.89 -18.92
C VAL A 122 10.17 -6.04 -20.39
N THR A 123 9.16 -5.95 -21.28
CA THR A 123 9.33 -6.17 -22.72
C THR A 123 9.89 -4.97 -23.46
N GLY A 124 9.79 -3.76 -22.88
CA GLY A 124 10.17 -2.52 -23.55
C GLY A 124 9.12 -2.03 -24.57
N CYS A 125 7.99 -2.72 -24.70
CA CYS A 125 6.94 -2.41 -25.65
C CYS A 125 5.84 -1.58 -25.00
N PHE A 126 6.05 -0.26 -24.93
CA PHE A 126 5.23 0.61 -24.10
C PHE A 126 3.78 0.73 -24.59
N ALA A 127 3.56 0.77 -25.90
CA ALA A 127 2.22 0.89 -26.48
C ALA A 127 1.44 -0.43 -26.43
N ASP A 128 2.10 -1.56 -26.75
CA ASP A 128 1.42 -2.84 -26.97
C ASP A 128 1.20 -3.64 -25.68
N ASP A 129 2.16 -3.59 -24.74
CA ASP A 129 2.20 -4.43 -23.53
C ASP A 129 1.70 -3.71 -22.27
N ARG A 130 0.59 -2.99 -22.42
CA ARG A 130 -0.13 -2.31 -21.32
C ARG A 130 -1.00 -3.28 -20.51
N THR A 131 -0.39 -4.34 -19.99
CA THR A 131 -1.08 -5.39 -19.24
C THR A 131 -0.29 -5.87 -18.01
N ALA A 132 -1.04 -6.40 -17.04
CA ALA A 132 -0.52 -7.11 -15.89
C ALA A 132 -0.09 -8.56 -16.20
N ASP A 133 -0.42 -9.09 -17.38
CA ASP A 133 -0.11 -10.49 -17.73
C ASP A 133 1.36 -10.68 -18.10
N MET A 134 2.11 -11.30 -17.19
CA MET A 134 3.54 -11.58 -17.37
C MET A 134 3.83 -12.88 -18.13
N ARG A 135 2.81 -13.69 -18.46
CA ARG A 135 3.03 -14.98 -19.15
C ARG A 135 3.64 -14.76 -20.53
N GLY A 136 4.65 -15.56 -20.88
CA GLY A 136 5.33 -15.46 -22.17
C GLY A 136 6.32 -14.28 -22.26
N ALA A 137 6.37 -13.38 -21.27
CA ALA A 137 7.40 -12.34 -21.24
C ALA A 137 8.80 -12.97 -21.08
N GLU A 138 8.91 -14.14 -20.45
CA GLU A 138 10.14 -14.91 -20.32
C GLU A 138 10.78 -15.30 -21.65
N GLU A 139 9.97 -15.43 -22.72
CA GLU A 139 10.45 -15.84 -24.04
C GLU A 139 11.45 -14.85 -24.64
N MET A 140 11.39 -13.57 -24.24
CA MET A 140 12.32 -12.55 -24.74
C MET A 140 13.77 -12.81 -24.27
N PHE A 141 13.92 -13.50 -23.13
CA PHE A 141 15.23 -13.83 -22.55
C PHE A 141 15.71 -15.23 -22.95
N LEU A 142 14.86 -16.01 -23.62
CA LEU A 142 15.16 -17.37 -24.06
C LEU A 142 15.55 -17.36 -25.55
N PRO A 143 16.68 -18.01 -25.90
CA PRO A 143 17.07 -18.16 -27.29
C PRO A 143 15.98 -18.86 -28.11
N ILE A 144 15.89 -18.50 -29.38
CA ILE A 144 14.99 -19.16 -30.33
C ILE A 144 15.48 -20.60 -30.54
N GLU A 145 14.54 -21.55 -30.47
CA GLU A 145 14.80 -22.94 -30.80
C GLU A 145 14.83 -23.11 -32.31
N ASP A 146 16.03 -23.37 -32.85
CA ASP A 146 16.24 -23.66 -34.26
C ASP A 146 16.49 -25.17 -34.43
N PRO A 147 15.65 -25.91 -35.18
CA PRO A 147 15.84 -27.34 -35.41
C PRO A 147 17.21 -27.72 -35.96
N GLU A 148 17.80 -26.89 -36.83
CA GLU A 148 19.09 -27.15 -37.45
C GLU A 148 20.21 -27.06 -36.41
N ILE A 149 20.20 -26.01 -35.59
CA ILE A 149 21.18 -25.82 -34.52
C ILE A 149 21.02 -26.87 -33.42
N ASN A 150 19.77 -27.21 -33.07
CA ASN A 150 19.48 -28.22 -32.07
C ASN A 150 19.97 -29.61 -32.51
N ALA A 151 19.91 -29.94 -33.80
CA ALA A 151 20.42 -31.18 -34.35
C ALA A 151 21.96 -31.28 -34.29
N LEU A 152 22.68 -30.16 -34.20
CA LEU A 152 24.15 -30.16 -34.08
C LEU A 152 24.64 -30.62 -32.70
N TYR A 153 23.77 -30.61 -31.69
CA TYR A 153 24.13 -30.98 -30.33
C TYR A 153 24.06 -32.49 -30.09
N THR A 154 25.11 -33.04 -29.52
CA THR A 154 25.13 -34.42 -29.03
C THR A 154 24.41 -34.53 -27.68
N ARG A 155 23.97 -35.76 -27.33
CA ARG A 155 23.34 -36.02 -26.02
C ARG A 155 24.26 -35.68 -24.84
N GLU A 156 25.57 -35.80 -25.01
CA GLU A 156 26.56 -35.48 -23.99
C GLU A 156 26.67 -33.97 -23.79
N GLU A 157 26.82 -33.21 -24.88
CA GLU A 157 26.85 -31.75 -24.82
C GLU A 157 25.56 -31.16 -24.23
N LEU A 158 24.39 -31.74 -24.55
CA LEU A 158 23.11 -31.34 -23.95
C LEU A 158 23.09 -31.61 -22.44
N ARG A 159 23.62 -32.75 -21.99
CA ARG A 159 23.74 -33.06 -20.56
C ARG A 159 24.68 -32.09 -19.85
N ASP A 160 25.80 -31.74 -20.48
CA ASP A 160 26.77 -30.79 -19.93
C ASP A 160 26.26 -29.36 -19.88
N LEU A 161 25.49 -28.94 -20.88
CA LEU A 161 24.79 -27.66 -20.88
C LEU A 161 23.74 -27.61 -19.77
N ALA A 162 22.93 -28.66 -19.62
CA ALA A 162 21.94 -28.76 -18.56
C ALA A 162 22.61 -28.70 -17.17
N ALA A 163 23.71 -29.42 -16.98
CA ALA A 163 24.49 -29.41 -15.74
C ALA A 163 25.13 -28.05 -15.46
N ARG A 164 25.59 -27.32 -16.48
CA ARG A 164 26.08 -25.93 -16.32
C ARG A 164 24.95 -24.97 -15.98
N SER A 165 23.78 -25.14 -16.59
CA SER A 165 22.62 -24.29 -16.33
C SER A 165 22.08 -24.44 -14.91
N SER A 166 22.10 -25.67 -14.35
CA SER A 166 21.70 -25.94 -12.97
C SER A 166 22.73 -25.50 -11.94
N ARG A 167 24.01 -25.42 -12.32
CA ARG A 167 25.09 -24.90 -11.47
C ARG A 167 25.16 -23.38 -11.41
N ARG A 168 24.54 -22.67 -12.37
CA ARG A 168 24.42 -21.22 -12.26
C ARG A 168 23.62 -20.93 -10.99
N PRO A 169 24.17 -20.20 -10.00
CA PRO A 169 23.36 -19.76 -8.88
C PRO A 169 22.17 -18.99 -9.47
N GLY A 170 20.95 -19.44 -9.15
CA GLY A 170 19.74 -18.73 -9.54
C GLY A 170 19.81 -17.27 -9.10
N PRO A 171 18.92 -16.40 -9.59
CA PRO A 171 18.83 -15.03 -9.07
C PRO A 171 18.77 -15.13 -7.54
N ARG A 172 19.78 -14.55 -6.88
CA ARG A 172 19.86 -14.56 -5.43
C ARG A 172 18.54 -13.96 -4.97
N SER A 173 17.68 -14.77 -4.34
CA SER A 173 16.51 -14.23 -3.68
C SER A 173 17.07 -13.31 -2.60
N THR A 174 17.15 -12.02 -2.90
CA THR A 174 17.30 -11.01 -1.88
C THR A 174 15.98 -11.03 -1.14
N THR A 175 15.80 -12.00 -0.23
CA THR A 175 15.02 -11.73 0.95
C THR A 175 15.68 -10.49 1.56
N PRO A 176 14.96 -9.37 1.71
CA PRO A 176 15.54 -8.23 2.40
C PRO A 176 15.80 -8.71 3.84
N SER A 177 17.04 -9.08 4.14
CA SER A 177 17.53 -9.26 5.49
C SER A 177 17.34 -7.92 6.19
N SER A 178 16.42 -7.87 7.14
CA SER A 178 15.98 -6.68 7.88
C SER A 178 17.04 -6.13 8.84
N THR A 179 18.32 -6.27 8.53
CA THR A 179 19.44 -5.83 9.38
C THR A 179 20.28 -4.82 8.60
N GLY A 180 19.72 -3.62 8.48
CA GLY A 180 20.37 -2.49 7.83
C GLY A 180 19.56 -1.23 8.13
N SER A 181 19.63 -0.76 9.37
CA SER A 181 19.09 0.55 9.76
C SER A 181 19.99 1.64 9.18
N THR A 182 19.90 1.88 7.88
CA THR A 182 20.28 3.17 7.32
C THR A 182 19.00 3.97 7.24
N SER A 183 18.85 4.92 8.16
CA SER A 183 17.76 5.89 8.17
C SER A 183 17.79 6.70 6.88
N SER A 184 17.11 6.19 5.85
CA SER A 184 16.62 7.03 4.77
C SER A 184 15.68 8.09 5.36
N PRO A 185 15.72 9.34 4.88
CA PRO A 185 14.71 10.32 5.27
C PRO A 185 13.35 9.69 4.99
N ARG A 186 12.54 9.62 6.04
CA ARG A 186 11.19 9.05 6.09
C ARG A 186 10.50 9.26 4.74
N ALA A 187 10.50 8.24 3.89
CA ALA A 187 9.56 8.17 2.80
C ALA A 187 8.21 8.30 3.51
N THR A 188 7.54 9.44 3.29
CA THR A 188 6.17 9.64 3.76
C THR A 188 5.44 8.37 3.42
N SER A 189 4.76 7.77 4.41
CA SER A 189 3.98 6.56 4.28
C SER A 189 2.90 6.80 3.22
N THR A 190 3.26 6.68 1.95
CA THR A 190 2.30 6.77 0.87
C THR A 190 1.39 5.57 1.10
N PRO A 191 0.07 5.77 1.29
CA PRO A 191 -0.84 4.67 1.52
C PRO A 191 -0.64 3.67 0.39
N ARG A 192 -0.36 2.40 0.74
CA ARG A 192 -0.14 1.36 -0.27
C ARG A 192 -1.45 1.19 -1.02
N ARG A 193 -1.45 1.51 -2.31
CA ARG A 193 -2.59 1.32 -3.20
C ARG A 193 -2.35 0.03 -3.98
N HIS A 194 -3.34 -0.85 -4.08
CA HIS A 194 -3.21 -2.08 -4.85
C HIS A 194 -4.29 -2.18 -5.91
N ARG A 195 -3.96 -2.95 -6.94
CA ARG A 195 -4.88 -3.31 -8.00
C ARG A 195 -5.69 -4.52 -7.58
N GLN A 196 -7.01 -4.38 -7.56
CA GLN A 196 -7.90 -5.50 -7.34
C GLN A 196 -7.97 -6.37 -8.60
N ALA A 197 -7.35 -7.55 -8.54
CA ALA A 197 -7.45 -8.54 -9.61
C ALA A 197 -8.61 -9.51 -9.35
N ARG A 198 -9.45 -9.77 -10.37
CA ARG A 198 -10.51 -10.79 -10.25
C ARG A 198 -9.86 -12.17 -10.06
N LYS A 199 -10.28 -12.95 -9.07
CA LYS A 199 -9.70 -14.27 -8.78
C LYS A 199 -9.79 -15.16 -10.03
N GLY A 200 -8.65 -15.67 -10.50
CA GLY A 200 -8.59 -16.57 -11.66
C GLY A 200 -8.69 -15.91 -13.03
N TRP A 201 -8.61 -14.57 -13.13
CA TRP A 201 -8.69 -13.83 -14.40
C TRP A 201 -7.74 -14.36 -15.49
N LEU A 202 -6.51 -14.73 -15.12
CA LEU A 202 -5.49 -15.28 -16.02
C LEU A 202 -5.89 -16.58 -16.72
N LYS A 203 -6.77 -17.40 -16.12
CA LYS A 203 -7.11 -18.73 -16.67
C LYS A 203 -7.97 -18.64 -17.93
N ASN A 204 -8.74 -17.57 -18.05
CA ASN A 204 -9.73 -17.41 -19.12
C ASN A 204 -9.19 -16.56 -20.28
N GLU A 205 -8.03 -15.94 -20.11
CA GLU A 205 -7.42 -15.10 -21.14
C GLU A 205 -6.37 -15.89 -21.95
N PRO A 206 -6.39 -15.76 -23.29
CA PRO A 206 -5.36 -16.34 -24.14
C PRO A 206 -3.99 -15.76 -23.77
N ARG A 207 -2.94 -16.59 -23.91
CA ARG A 207 -1.58 -16.10 -23.68
C ARG A 207 -1.23 -15.08 -24.75
N ARG A 208 -0.81 -13.89 -24.32
CA ARG A 208 -0.27 -12.87 -25.23
C ARG A 208 1.09 -13.29 -25.76
N GLN A 209 1.27 -13.11 -27.06
CA GLN A 209 2.57 -13.22 -27.70
C GLN A 209 3.44 -12.02 -27.35
N LEU A 210 4.74 -12.11 -27.61
CA LEU A 210 5.63 -10.97 -27.53
C LEU A 210 5.27 -9.95 -28.62
N CYS A 211 5.42 -8.66 -28.30
CA CYS A 211 5.43 -7.61 -29.30
C CYS A 211 6.55 -7.83 -30.32
N GLU A 212 6.40 -7.22 -31.50
CA GLU A 212 7.34 -7.39 -32.60
C GLU A 212 8.77 -6.98 -32.22
N ALA A 213 8.94 -5.86 -31.53
CA ALA A 213 10.26 -5.38 -31.10
C ALA A 213 10.95 -6.37 -30.14
N ALA A 214 10.21 -6.93 -29.17
CA ALA A 214 10.78 -7.95 -28.26
C ALA A 214 11.05 -9.26 -29.00
N GLN A 215 10.23 -9.62 -29.99
CA GLN A 215 10.43 -10.82 -30.79
C GLN A 215 11.67 -10.72 -31.69
N GLN A 216 11.91 -9.55 -32.31
CA GLN A 216 13.08 -9.28 -33.14
C GLN A 216 14.39 -9.24 -32.34
N GLY A 217 14.33 -8.86 -31.05
CA GLY A 217 15.50 -8.86 -30.17
C GLY A 217 15.99 -10.26 -29.77
N ARG A 218 15.27 -11.33 -30.13
CA ARG A 218 15.62 -12.70 -29.75
C ARG A 218 16.69 -13.28 -30.67
N VAL A 219 17.71 -13.86 -30.06
CA VAL A 219 18.80 -14.54 -30.78
C VAL A 219 18.59 -16.05 -30.79
N LYS A 220 19.02 -16.71 -31.86
CA LYS A 220 19.10 -18.18 -31.89
C LYS A 220 20.15 -18.67 -30.90
N ARG A 221 19.99 -19.91 -30.43
CA ARG A 221 21.04 -20.57 -29.63
C ARG A 221 22.34 -20.63 -30.45
N LYS A 222 23.49 -20.47 -29.80
CA LYS A 222 24.80 -20.65 -30.47
C LYS A 222 24.99 -22.14 -30.83
N ALA A 223 25.64 -22.42 -31.95
CA ALA A 223 26.06 -23.79 -32.26
C ALA A 223 27.12 -24.29 -31.26
N PRO A 224 27.24 -25.62 -31.05
CA PRO A 224 28.34 -26.17 -30.26
C PRO A 224 29.69 -25.83 -30.91
N GLU A 225 30.66 -25.38 -30.11
CA GLU A 225 32.02 -25.11 -30.55
C GLU A 225 32.75 -26.43 -30.78
N ARG A 226 32.85 -26.88 -32.03
CA ARG A 226 33.75 -27.97 -32.42
C ARG A 226 35.08 -27.32 -32.81
N GLY A 227 36.11 -27.52 -32.01
CA GLY A 227 37.45 -26.98 -32.31
C GLY A 227 37.88 -27.42 -33.71
N GLY A 228 38.16 -26.47 -34.59
CA GLY A 228 38.86 -26.75 -35.83
C GLY A 228 40.29 -27.14 -35.50
N GLU A 229 40.61 -28.42 -35.49
CA GLU A 229 41.94 -28.88 -35.88
C GLU A 229 42.03 -28.74 -37.40
N ASP A 230 42.16 -27.50 -37.86
CA ASP A 230 42.57 -27.21 -39.22
C ASP A 230 44.03 -27.68 -39.35
N GLY A 231 44.23 -28.60 -40.29
CA GLY A 231 45.50 -29.29 -40.50
C GLY A 231 46.70 -28.36 -40.63
N LYS A 232 47.64 -28.48 -39.69
CA LYS A 232 49.05 -28.26 -39.99
C LYS A 232 49.62 -29.56 -40.55
N ALA A 233 49.53 -29.72 -41.86
CA ALA A 233 50.51 -30.51 -42.58
C ALA A 233 51.85 -29.77 -42.48
N GLN A 234 52.85 -30.43 -41.90
CA GLN A 234 54.25 -30.04 -42.00
C GLN A 234 55.08 -31.28 -42.23
#